data_AF-A6HD04-F1
#
_entry.id   AF-A6HD04-F1
#
_cell.length_a   1.000
_cell.length_b   1.000
_cell.length_c   1.000
_cell.angle_alpha   90.00
_cell.angle_beta   90.00
_cell.angle_gamma   90.00
#
_symmetry.space_group_name_H-M   'P 1'
#
loop_
_entity.id
_entity.type
_entity.pdbx_description
1 polymer ?
#
loop_
_entity_poly.entity_id
_entity_poly.type
_entity_poly.pdbx_seq_one_letter_code
_entity_poly.pdbx_strand_id
1 'polypeptide(L)'
;MIEKILGEDPRWQDSNFVLGSYKTEQCPKPPRLCRQGYACPHYHNSRDRRRNPRRFQYRSTPCPSVKHGDEWGEPSRCDVGDSCQYCHSRTEQQFHPE
;
A
#
# COMPACT_ATOMS: atom_id res chain seq x y z
N MET A 1 21.44 -12.94 5.84
CA MET A 1 21.59 -11.76 4.97
C MET A 1 20.21 -11.38 4.45
N ILE A 2 19.65 -10.26 4.93
CA ILE A 2 18.41 -9.72 4.36
C ILE A 2 18.85 -9.01 3.07
N GLU A 3 18.66 -9.66 1.93
CA GLU A 3 18.82 -9.00 0.63
C GLU A 3 17.91 -7.77 0.64
N LYS A 4 18.50 -6.57 0.69
CA LYS A 4 17.77 -5.30 0.68
C LYS A 4 17.40 -4.99 -0.77
N ILE A 5 16.15 -5.28 -1.16
CA ILE A 5 15.62 -4.88 -2.48
C ILE A 5 15.60 -3.34 -2.61
N LEU A 6 15.53 -2.61 -1.50
CA LEU A 6 15.70 -1.15 -1.47
C LEU A 6 17.08 -0.67 -1.93
N GLY A 7 18.04 -1.57 -2.17
CA GLY A 7 19.39 -1.24 -2.62
C GLY A 7 19.66 -1.42 -4.11
N GLU A 8 18.77 -2.04 -4.89
CA GLU A 8 19.08 -2.40 -6.29
C GLU A 8 18.52 -1.41 -7.31
N ASP A 9 17.43 -0.71 -7.01
CA ASP A 9 16.84 0.31 -7.88
C ASP A 9 16.91 1.70 -7.22
N PRO A 10 17.79 2.61 -7.71
CA PRO A 10 17.98 3.94 -7.16
C PRO A 10 16.70 4.79 -7.08
N ARG A 11 15.67 4.47 -7.87
CA ARG A 11 14.40 5.21 -7.84
C ARG A 11 13.72 5.14 -6.48
N TRP A 12 13.93 4.08 -5.69
CA TRP A 12 13.36 3.98 -4.34
C TRP A 12 14.01 4.92 -3.31
N GLN A 13 15.08 5.65 -3.68
CA GLN A 13 15.63 6.75 -2.88
C GLN A 13 14.92 8.09 -3.15
N ASP A 14 14.15 8.19 -4.24
CA ASP A 14 13.38 9.39 -4.57
C ASP A 14 12.01 9.36 -3.89
N SER A 15 11.73 10.36 -3.04
CA SER A 15 10.47 10.47 -2.29
C SER A 15 9.24 10.55 -3.21
N ASN A 16 9.34 11.19 -4.37
CA ASN A 16 8.23 11.26 -5.34
C ASN A 16 7.94 9.89 -5.94
N PHE A 17 8.98 9.10 -6.21
CA PHE A 17 8.80 7.74 -6.71
C PHE A 17 8.20 6.83 -5.64
N VAL A 18 8.64 6.96 -4.39
CA VAL A 18 8.04 6.25 -3.24
C VAL A 18 6.55 6.59 -3.13
N LEU A 19 6.18 7.88 -3.13
CA LEU A 19 4.78 8.30 -3.08
C LEU A 19 3.97 7.82 -4.31
N GLY A 20 4.60 7.67 -5.48
CA GLY A 20 3.93 7.17 -6.68
C GLY A 20 3.72 5.65 -6.70
N SER A 21 4.68 4.88 -6.17
CA SER A 21 4.83 3.45 -6.51
C SER A 21 4.84 2.52 -5.30
N TYR A 22 5.00 3.03 -4.08
CA TYR A 22 5.10 2.19 -2.89
C TYR A 22 3.80 1.40 -2.66
N LYS A 23 3.96 0.07 -2.60
CA LYS A 23 2.92 -0.94 -2.36
C LYS A 23 1.74 -0.87 -3.34
N THR A 24 1.96 -0.35 -4.54
CA THR A 24 0.94 -0.34 -5.61
C THR A 24 0.89 -1.62 -6.41
N GLU A 25 1.99 -2.39 -6.42
CA GLU A 25 2.13 -3.64 -7.16
C GLU A 25 2.38 -4.83 -6.22
N GLN A 26 1.92 -6.02 -6.62
CA GLN A 26 2.11 -7.27 -5.87
C GLN A 26 3.60 -7.62 -5.84
N CYS A 27 4.09 -8.09 -4.70
CA CYS A 27 5.45 -8.59 -4.60
C CYS A 27 5.65 -9.78 -5.56
N PRO A 28 6.65 -9.73 -6.48
CA PRO A 28 6.90 -10.82 -7.43
C PRO A 28 7.57 -12.02 -6.76
N LYS A 29 8.21 -11.81 -5.59
CA LYS A 29 8.76 -12.91 -4.80
C LYS A 29 7.60 -13.67 -4.13
N PRO A 30 7.60 -15.02 -4.17
CA PRO A 30 6.64 -15.83 -3.44
C PRO A 30 6.57 -15.41 -1.96
N PRO A 31 5.39 -15.44 -1.29
CA PRO A 31 5.23 -14.92 0.08
C PRO A 31 6.22 -15.48 1.11
N ARG A 32 6.70 -16.71 0.91
CA ARG A 32 7.66 -17.37 1.82
C ARG A 32 9.10 -16.84 1.66
N LEU A 33 9.41 -16.21 0.52
CA LEU A 33 10.74 -15.77 0.13
C LEU A 33 10.96 -14.26 0.32
N CYS A 34 9.89 -13.46 0.46
CA CYS A 34 10.00 -12.05 0.81
C CYS A 34 9.68 -11.83 2.30
N ARG A 35 10.73 -11.64 3.11
CA ARG A 35 10.60 -11.39 4.57
C ARG A 35 10.93 -9.94 4.95
N GLN A 36 10.87 -9.03 3.99
CA GLN A 36 11.26 -7.63 4.16
C GLN A 36 10.18 -6.78 4.85
N GLY A 37 8.92 -7.23 4.88
CA GLY A 37 7.82 -6.47 5.49
C GLY A 37 7.68 -5.08 4.88
N TYR A 38 7.79 -4.04 5.71
CA TYR A 38 7.75 -2.64 5.28
C TYR A 38 8.91 -2.24 4.36
N ALA A 39 10.05 -2.92 4.44
CA ALA A 39 11.17 -2.67 3.54
C ALA A 39 10.92 -3.20 2.13
N CYS A 40 9.87 -4.01 1.90
CA CYS A 40 9.49 -4.38 0.55
C CYS A 40 8.65 -3.25 -0.07
N PRO A 41 9.03 -2.75 -1.26
CA PRO A 41 8.25 -1.73 -1.94
C PRO A 41 6.93 -2.25 -2.54
N HIS A 42 6.67 -3.55 -2.47
CA HIS A 42 5.50 -4.20 -3.04
C HIS A 42 4.56 -4.72 -1.96
N TYR A 43 3.28 -4.89 -2.30
CA TYR A 43 2.29 -5.42 -1.36
C TYR A 43 2.28 -6.95 -1.34
N HIS A 44 1.95 -7.54 -0.18
CA HIS A 44 1.87 -9.00 -0.02
C HIS A 44 0.45 -9.53 0.17
N ASN A 45 -0.48 -8.66 0.57
CA ASN A 45 -1.89 -8.99 0.77
C ASN A 45 -2.76 -7.73 0.62
N SER A 46 -4.07 -7.90 0.69
CA SER A 46 -5.09 -6.84 0.59
C SER A 46 -4.85 -5.69 1.58
N ARG A 47 -4.55 -6.00 2.85
CA ARG A 47 -4.32 -4.99 3.90
C ARG A 47 -3.04 -4.17 3.70
N ASP A 48 -2.08 -4.72 2.96
CA ASP A 48 -0.81 -4.07 2.64
C ASP A 48 -0.88 -3.26 1.34
N ARG A 49 -1.85 -3.56 0.46
CA ARG A 49 -2.02 -2.92 -0.84
C ARG A 49 -2.36 -1.44 -0.69
N ARG A 50 -1.75 -0.64 -1.57
CA ARG A 50 -2.05 0.76 -1.79
C ARG A 50 -2.54 0.97 -3.22
N ARG A 51 -3.76 1.46 -3.40
CA ARG A 51 -4.23 1.86 -4.73
C ARG A 51 -3.39 3.03 -5.23
N ASN A 52 -2.93 2.93 -6.48
CA ASN A 52 -2.14 3.98 -7.11
C ASN A 52 -2.99 5.27 -7.21
N PRO A 53 -2.60 6.38 -6.55
CA PRO A 53 -3.41 7.60 -6.50
C PRO A 53 -3.58 8.27 -7.87
N ARG A 54 -2.72 7.95 -8.86
CA ARG A 54 -2.86 8.43 -10.25
C ARG A 54 -3.94 7.68 -11.02
N ARG A 55 -4.31 6.47 -10.57
CA ARG A 55 -5.34 5.61 -11.20
C ARG A 55 -6.65 5.63 -10.43
N PHE A 56 -6.58 5.72 -9.10
CA PHE A 56 -7.73 5.71 -8.20
C PHE A 56 -7.70 6.99 -7.37
N GLN A 57 -8.69 7.85 -7.55
CA GLN A 57 -8.84 9.05 -6.74
C GLN A 57 -9.56 8.67 -5.44
N TYR A 58 -8.90 8.93 -4.31
CA TYR A 58 -9.43 8.76 -2.96
C TYR A 58 -8.82 9.82 -2.04
N ARG A 59 -9.46 10.08 -0.90
CA ARG A 59 -9.01 10.99 0.16
C ARG A 59 -8.20 10.21 1.20
N SER A 60 -7.32 10.91 1.92
CA SER A 60 -6.54 10.35 3.06
C SER A 60 -7.40 9.88 4.24
N THR A 61 -8.68 10.26 4.27
CA THR A 61 -9.65 9.83 5.28
C THR A 61 -9.93 8.32 5.14
N PRO A 62 -9.84 7.53 6.23
CA PRO A 62 -10.15 6.09 6.20
C PRO A 62 -11.61 5.79 5.86
N CYS A 63 -11.84 4.70 5.14
CA CYS A 63 -13.18 4.19 4.85
C CYS A 63 -13.82 3.63 6.12
N PRO A 64 -15.03 4.07 6.51
CA PRO A 64 -15.68 3.62 7.74
C PRO A 64 -16.08 2.13 7.70
N SER A 65 -16.22 1.53 6.51
CA SER A 65 -16.47 0.09 6.36
C SER A 65 -15.22 -0.76 6.56
N VAL A 66 -14.03 -0.17 6.48
CA VAL A 66 -12.74 -0.88 6.55
C VAL A 66 -11.98 -0.56 7.84
N LYS A 67 -12.15 0.64 8.40
CA LYS A 67 -11.51 1.04 9.66
C LYS A 67 -12.56 1.35 10.73
N HIS A 68 -12.49 0.66 11.87
CA HIS A 68 -13.33 0.91 13.04
C HIS A 68 -12.44 1.31 14.23
N GLY A 69 -12.61 2.54 14.74
CA GLY A 69 -11.67 3.11 15.71
C GLY A 69 -10.26 3.15 15.11
N ASP A 70 -9.32 2.49 15.80
CA ASP A 70 -7.92 2.40 15.36
C ASP A 70 -7.57 1.11 14.59
N GLU A 71 -8.53 0.20 14.46
CA GLU A 71 -8.31 -1.10 13.82
C GLU A 71 -8.62 -1.07 12.33
N TRP A 72 -7.67 -1.55 11.53
CA TRP A 72 -7.84 -1.78 10.09
C TRP A 72 -8.31 -3.21 9.83
N GLY A 73 -9.44 -3.34 9.15
CA GLY A 73 -10.03 -4.60 8.68
C GLY A 73 -9.62 -5.00 7.26
N GLU A 74 -10.35 -5.94 6.68
CA GLU A 74 -10.17 -6.32 5.28
C GLU A 74 -10.78 -5.27 4.33
N PRO A 75 -10.06 -4.84 3.27
CA PRO A 75 -10.61 -3.97 2.24
C PRO A 75 -11.89 -4.50 1.57
N SER A 76 -12.06 -5.84 1.52
CA SER A 76 -13.26 -6.48 0.95
C SER A 76 -14.54 -6.23 1.73
N ARG A 77 -14.47 -5.62 2.93
CA ARG A 77 -15.65 -5.16 3.68
C ARG A 77 -16.31 -3.94 3.06
N CYS A 78 -15.64 -3.24 2.15
CA CYS A 78 -16.23 -2.13 1.42
C CYS A 78 -16.76 -2.61 0.06
N ASP A 79 -18.08 -2.55 -0.12
CA ASP A 79 -18.73 -2.97 -1.37
C ASP A 79 -18.42 -2.05 -2.56
N VAL A 80 -17.90 -0.83 -2.30
CA VAL A 80 -17.47 0.11 -3.34
C VAL A 80 -16.14 -0.33 -3.99
N GLY A 81 -15.38 -1.19 -3.31
CA GLY A 81 -14.12 -1.74 -3.81
C GLY A 81 -13.10 -0.67 -4.16
N ASP A 82 -12.37 -0.85 -5.27
CA ASP A 82 -11.32 0.07 -5.69
C ASP A 82 -11.84 1.48 -6.03
N SER A 83 -13.14 1.63 -6.35
CA SER A 83 -13.79 2.92 -6.63
C SER A 83 -14.08 3.75 -5.36
N CYS A 84 -13.85 3.19 -4.16
CA CYS A 84 -14.06 3.89 -2.91
C CYS A 84 -13.21 5.15 -2.80
N GLN A 85 -13.82 6.26 -2.42
CA GLN A 85 -13.16 7.56 -2.30
C GLN A 85 -12.39 7.75 -0.98
N TYR A 86 -12.22 6.69 -0.19
CA TYR A 86 -11.58 6.71 1.13
C TYR A 86 -10.51 5.62 1.23
N CYS A 87 -9.53 5.78 2.10
CA CYS A 87 -8.46 4.80 2.28
C CYS A 87 -8.97 3.44 2.83
N HIS A 88 -8.43 2.35 2.31
CA HIS A 88 -8.71 0.97 2.68
C HIS A 88 -7.53 0.28 3.40
N SER A 89 -6.38 0.94 3.50
CA SER A 89 -5.26 0.44 4.30
C SER A 89 -4.52 1.57 5.02
N ARG A 90 -3.78 1.20 6.07
CA ARG A 90 -2.83 2.10 6.74
C ARG A 90 -1.83 2.68 5.74
N THR A 91 -1.37 1.87 4.79
CA THR A 91 -0.43 2.28 3.74
C THR A 91 -1.04 3.35 2.83
N GLU A 92 -2.31 3.21 2.43
CA GLU A 92 -2.99 4.25 1.64
C GLU A 92 -3.07 5.58 2.39
N GLN A 93 -3.37 5.54 3.69
CA GLN A 93 -3.46 6.75 4.50
C GLN A 93 -2.09 7.42 4.72
N GLN A 94 -1.07 6.65 5.08
CA GLN A 94 0.27 7.19 5.40
C GLN A 94 1.02 7.73 4.19
N PHE A 95 0.78 7.14 3.01
CA PHE A 95 1.42 7.54 1.76
C PHE A 95 0.44 8.23 0.81
N HIS A 96 -0.67 8.77 1.32
CA HIS A 96 -1.56 9.59 0.50
C HIS A 96 -0.81 10.87 0.09
N PRO A 97 -0.80 11.27 -1.21
CA PRO A 97 -0.21 12.54 -1.60
C PRO A 97 -1.05 13.70 -1.05
N GLU A 98 -0.41 14.65 -0.37
CA GLU A 98 -1.07 15.87 0.15
C GLU A 98 -1.78 16.69 -0.92
#